data_AF-A0A026WBQ9-F1
#
_entry.id   AF-A0A026WBQ9-F1
#
_cell.length_a   1.000
_cell.length_b   1.000
_cell.length_c   1.000
_cell.angle_alpha   90.00
_cell.angle_beta   90.00
_cell.angle_gamma   90.00
#
_symmetry.space_group_name_H-M   'P 1'
#
loop_
_entity.id
_entity.type
_entity.pdbx_description
1 polymer ?
#
loop_
_entity_poly.entity_id
_entity_poly.type
_entity_poly.pdbx_seq_one_letter_code
_entity_poly.pdbx_strand_id
1 'polypeptide(L)'
;QQLHTRVNEHKRDILKRGGSPSVISDHRLTSGHEFKWNDVQILDEESSYKKRLVSEMVNIKLQPNSLNLQTNTLALPEVYLPILDLFSSQ
;
A
#
# COMPACT_ATOMS: atom_id res chain seq x y z
N GLN A 1 -10.99 -8.34 -0.05
CA GLN A 1 -10.21 -8.74 -1.25
C GLN A 1 -9.27 -9.85 -0.80
N GLN A 2 -9.08 -10.89 -1.59
CA GLN A 2 -8.20 -12.00 -1.21
C GLN A 2 -6.75 -11.65 -1.56
N LEU A 3 -5.81 -11.96 -0.65
CA LEU A 3 -4.38 -11.66 -0.82
C LEU A 3 -3.81 -12.23 -2.12
N HIS A 4 -4.11 -13.50 -2.40
CA HIS A 4 -3.67 -14.18 -3.63
C HIS A 4 -4.07 -13.44 -4.90
N THR A 5 -5.32 -12.94 -4.96
CA THR A 5 -5.80 -12.17 -6.10
C THR A 5 -4.98 -10.89 -6.30
N ARG A 6 -4.67 -10.17 -5.22
CA ARG A 6 -3.86 -8.95 -5.29
C ARG A 6 -2.43 -9.18 -5.77
N VAL A 7 -1.77 -10.19 -5.21
CA VAL A 7 -0.41 -10.55 -5.63
C VAL A 7 -0.38 -10.86 -7.12
N ASN A 8 -1.37 -11.60 -7.62
CA ASN A 8 -1.45 -11.93 -9.04
C ASN A 8 -1.77 -10.73 -9.93
N GLU A 9 -2.58 -9.78 -9.46
CA GLU A 9 -2.82 -8.51 -10.17
C GLU A 9 -1.50 -7.75 -10.37
N HIS A 10 -0.70 -7.60 -9.31
CA HIS A 10 0.60 -6.90 -9.40
C HIS A 10 1.60 -7.64 -10.28
N LYS A 11 1.74 -8.97 -10.14
CA LYS A 11 2.59 -9.78 -11.02
C LYS A 11 2.21 -9.63 -12.49
N ARG A 12 0.91 -9.66 -12.79
CA ARG A 12 0.42 -9.48 -14.16
C ARG A 12 0.68 -8.07 -14.68
N ASP A 13 0.54 -7.06 -13.82
CA ASP A 13 0.77 -5.66 -14.18
C ASP A 13 2.20 -5.41 -14.65
N ILE A 14 3.19 -6.02 -13.98
CA ILE A 14 4.61 -5.97 -14.38
C ILE A 14 4.84 -6.54 -15.79
N LEU A 15 4.04 -7.52 -16.20
CA LEU A 15 4.15 -8.19 -17.50
C LEU A 15 3.35 -7.50 -18.61
N LYS A 16 2.56 -6.46 -18.29
CA LYS A 16 1.75 -5.76 -19.29
C LYS A 16 2.66 -5.03 -20.28
N ARG A 17 2.26 -5.07 -21.56
CA ARG A 17 2.98 -4.43 -22.67
C ARG A 17 2.43 -3.04 -23.03
N GLY A 18 1.46 -2.54 -22.28
CA GLY A 18 0.80 -1.26 -22.56
C GLY A 18 -0.08 -0.79 -21.40
N GLY A 19 -0.46 0.48 -21.45
CA GLY A 19 -1.08 1.20 -20.33
C GLY A 19 -0.06 1.76 -19.35
N SER A 20 -0.52 2.54 -18.37
CA SER A 20 0.34 3.06 -17.31
C SER A 20 0.63 1.96 -16.28
N PRO A 21 1.90 1.78 -15.87
CA PRO A 21 2.25 0.83 -14.83
C PRO A 21 1.62 1.24 -13.48
N SER A 22 1.26 0.26 -12.65
CA SER A 22 1.00 0.53 -11.24
C SER A 22 2.27 1.01 -10.54
N VAL A 23 2.12 1.69 -9.39
CA VAL A 23 3.26 2.15 -8.58
C VAL A 23 4.26 1.04 -8.23
N ILE A 24 3.77 -0.19 -8.03
CA ILE A 24 4.62 -1.36 -7.73
C ILE A 24 5.44 -1.74 -8.96
N SER A 25 4.81 -1.78 -10.14
CA SER A 25 5.48 -2.08 -11.40
C SER A 25 6.51 -1.02 -11.76
N ASP A 26 6.13 0.26 -11.62
CA ASP A 26 7.01 1.40 -11.90
C ASP A 26 8.23 1.41 -10.97
N HIS A 27 8.03 1.19 -9.66
CA HIS A 27 9.13 1.07 -8.70
C HIS A 27 10.09 -0.04 -9.06
N ARG A 28 9.59 -1.24 -9.39
CA ARG A 28 10.46 -2.36 -9.81
C ARG A 28 11.26 -2.01 -11.07
N LEU A 29 10.63 -1.40 -12.07
CA LEU A 29 11.28 -1.06 -13.34
C LEU A 29 12.36 0.01 -13.18
N THR A 30 12.12 1.01 -12.32
CA THR A 30 13.03 2.15 -12.13
C THR A 30 14.15 1.87 -11.13
N SER A 31 13.89 1.07 -10.08
CA SER A 31 14.88 0.75 -9.04
C SER A 31 15.58 -0.60 -9.21
N GLY A 32 15.06 -1.48 -10.08
CA GLY A 32 15.53 -2.87 -10.19
C GLY A 32 15.15 -3.74 -8.99
N HIS A 33 14.26 -3.27 -8.11
CA HIS A 33 13.85 -3.98 -6.90
C HIS A 33 12.96 -5.20 -7.21
N GLU A 34 13.39 -6.39 -6.81
CA GLU A 34 12.58 -7.61 -6.86
C GLU A 34 11.81 -7.83 -5.56
N PHE A 35 10.48 -7.86 -5.66
CA PHE A 35 9.61 -8.12 -4.52
C PHE A 35 9.62 -9.61 -4.12
N LYS A 36 9.59 -9.86 -2.80
CA LYS A 36 9.43 -11.21 -2.24
C LYS A 36 7.97 -11.68 -2.33
N TRP A 37 7.51 -12.01 -3.53
CA TRP A 37 6.10 -12.35 -3.78
C TRP A 37 5.55 -13.56 -3.01
N ASN A 38 6.43 -14.43 -2.50
CA ASN A 38 6.06 -15.63 -1.74
C ASN A 38 6.13 -15.41 -0.22
N ASP A 39 6.56 -14.23 0.23
CA ASP A 39 6.75 -13.84 1.63
C ASP A 39 5.95 -12.57 1.93
N VAL A 40 4.70 -12.56 1.47
CA VAL A 40 3.76 -11.44 1.69
C VAL A 40 2.96 -11.74 2.95
N GLN A 41 2.87 -10.76 3.83
CA GLN A 41 2.16 -10.86 5.11
C GLN A 41 0.97 -9.89 5.14
N ILE A 42 -0.10 -10.31 5.82
CA ILE A 42 -1.24 -9.44 6.11
C ILE A 42 -0.92 -8.71 7.42
N LEU A 43 -0.87 -7.38 7.37
CA LEU A 43 -0.58 -6.54 8.54
C LEU A 43 -1.83 -6.23 9.38
N ASP A 44 -3.00 -6.20 8.74
CA ASP A 44 -4.28 -5.91 9.37
C ASP A 44 -5.43 -6.55 8.55
N GLU A 45 -6.49 -6.98 9.24
CA GLU A 45 -7.70 -7.52 8.62
C GLU A 45 -8.96 -6.93 9.28
N GLU A 46 -9.81 -6.30 8.48
CA GLU A 46 -11.08 -5.72 8.93
C GLU A 46 -12.21 -6.01 7.93
N SER A 47 -13.31 -6.53 8.47
CA SER A 47 -14.53 -6.90 7.74
C SER A 47 -15.35 -5.69 7.30
N SER A 48 -15.38 -4.65 8.13
CA SER A 48 -16.12 -3.42 7.85
C SER A 48 -15.35 -2.55 6.87
N TYR A 49 -15.93 -2.35 5.68
CA TYR A 49 -15.32 -1.56 4.63
C TYR A 49 -14.85 -0.18 5.11
N LYS A 50 -15.68 0.55 5.87
CA LYS A 50 -15.33 1.90 6.35
C LYS A 50 -14.18 1.88 7.35
N LYS A 51 -14.18 0.95 8.30
CA LYS A 51 -13.09 0.81 9.27
C LYS A 51 -11.79 0.41 8.59
N ARG A 52 -11.88 -0.52 7.62
CA ARG A 52 -10.73 -0.94 6.83
C ARG A 52 -10.09 0.22 6.07
N LEU A 53 -10.89 1.11 5.46
CA LEU A 53 -10.35 2.30 4.80
C LEU A 53 -9.58 3.20 5.77
N VAL A 54 -10.12 3.45 6.97
CA VAL A 54 -9.42 4.27 7.97
C VAL A 54 -8.14 3.58 8.44
N SER A 55 -8.19 2.28 8.73
CA SER A 55 -7.01 1.50 9.13
C SER A 55 -5.94 1.49 8.05
N GLU A 56 -6.32 1.30 6.79
CA GLU A 56 -5.39 1.33 5.65
C GLU A 56 -4.70 2.70 5.52
N MET A 57 -5.45 3.81 5.65
CA MET A 57 -4.87 5.15 5.62
C MET A 57 -3.87 5.39 6.74
N VAL A 58 -4.20 4.98 7.97
CA VAL A 58 -3.32 5.10 9.13
C VAL A 58 -2.06 4.27 8.94
N ASN A 59 -2.20 2.99 8.55
CA ASN A 59 -1.05 2.11 8.30
C ASN A 59 -0.13 2.64 7.21
N ILE A 60 -0.67 3.23 6.14
CA ILE A 60 0.13 3.86 5.08
C ILE A 60 0.90 5.07 5.63
N LYS A 61 0.26 5.93 6.43
CA LYS A 61 0.90 7.14 7.00
C LYS A 61 2.02 6.82 8.00
N LEU A 62 1.89 5.72 8.73
CA LEU A 62 2.91 5.26 9.67
C LEU A 62 4.12 4.60 8.97
N GLN A 63 4.04 4.31 7.66
CA GLN A 63 5.15 3.72 6.90
C GLN A 63 5.97 4.80 6.18
N PRO A 64 7.19 5.12 6.62
CA PRO A 64 7.98 6.25 6.08
C PRO A 64 8.36 6.06 4.61
N ASN A 65 8.53 4.81 4.15
CA ASN A 65 8.92 4.47 2.78
C ASN A 65 7.80 3.70 2.05
N SER A 66 6.54 4.06 2.30
CA SER A 66 5.39 3.45 1.63
C SER A 66 5.41 3.71 0.11
N LEU A 67 5.17 2.65 -0.68
CA LEU A 67 4.95 2.76 -2.13
C LEU A 67 3.51 3.14 -2.51
N ASN A 68 2.61 3.26 -1.53
CA ASN A 68 1.21 3.57 -1.78
C ASN A 68 1.04 5.00 -2.32
N LEU A 69 0.05 5.19 -3.20
CA LEU A 69 -0.29 6.51 -3.73
C LEU A 69 -0.83 7.42 -2.61
N GLN A 70 -0.45 8.70 -2.63
CA GLN A 70 -0.97 9.68 -1.66
C GLN A 70 -2.50 9.77 -1.69
N THR A 71 -3.12 9.54 -2.85
CA THR A 71 -4.57 9.48 -3.04
C THR A 71 -5.25 8.46 -2.13
N ASN A 72 -4.55 7.40 -1.72
CA ASN A 72 -5.07 6.40 -0.79
C ASN A 72 -5.32 6.98 0.60
N THR A 73 -4.73 8.12 0.94
CA THR A 73 -4.78 8.73 2.28
C THR A 73 -5.53 10.07 2.35
N LEU A 74 -6.08 10.56 1.24
CA LEU A 74 -6.70 11.89 1.18
C LEU A 74 -7.93 12.06 2.09
N ALA A 75 -8.61 10.96 2.42
CA ALA A 75 -9.79 10.99 3.26
C ALA A 75 -9.47 10.99 4.76
N LEU A 76 -8.19 10.93 5.14
CA LEU A 76 -7.75 11.02 6.53
C LEU A 76 -7.50 12.50 6.89
N PRO A 77 -8.29 13.09 7.80
CA PRO A 77 -8.12 14.50 8.16
C PRO A 77 -6.75 14.80 8.78
N GLU A 78 -6.15 15.92 8.40
CA GLU A 78 -4.81 16.30 8.86
C GLU A 78 -4.71 16.52 10.37
N VAL A 79 -5.83 16.80 11.04
CA VAL A 79 -5.90 16.94 12.51
C VAL A 79 -5.44 15.68 13.25
N TYR A 80 -5.44 14.50 12.59
CA TYR A 80 -4.93 13.27 13.16
C TYR A 80 -3.42 13.09 12.99
N LEU A 81 -2.75 13.83 12.10
CA LEU A 81 -1.32 13.65 11.81
C LEU A 81 -0.43 13.81 13.06
N PRO A 82 -0.63 14.82 13.94
CA PRO A 82 0.21 14.95 15.14
C PRO A 82 0.08 13.75 16.08
N ILE A 83 -1.09 13.09 16.11
CA ILE A 83 -1.32 11.89 16.91
C ILE A 83 -0.59 10.70 16.27
N LEU A 84 -0.63 10.57 14.95
CA LEU A 84 0.07 9.50 14.24
C LEU A 84 1.59 9.61 14.38
N ASP A 85 2.14 10.82 14.33
CA ASP A 85 3.59 11.06 14.48
C ASP A 85 4.15 10.57 15.82
N LEU A 86 3.32 10.52 16.88
CA LEU A 86 3.68 9.93 18.16
C LEU A 86 3.96 8.42 18.06
N PHE A 87 3.30 7.72 17.12
CA PHE A 87 3.46 6.29 16.90
C PHE A 87 4.51 5.97 15.82
N SER A 88 4.85 6.93 14.96
CA SER A 88 5.89 6.79 13.91
C SER A 88 7.33 6.72 14.46
N SER A 89 7.53 7.10 15.73
CA SER A 89 8.86 7.30 16.34
C SER A 89 9.34 6.12 17.21
N GLN A 90 8.69 4.96 17.12
CA GLN A 90 9.12 3.70 17.76
C GLN A 90 9.58 2.69 16.70
#